data_AF-A0A957QCV2-F1
#
_entry.id   AF-A0A957QCV2-F1
#
_cell.length_a   1.000
_cell.length_b   1.000
_cell.length_c   1.000
_cell.angle_alpha   90.00
_cell.angle_beta   90.00
_cell.angle_gamma   90.00
#
_symmetry.space_group_name_H-M   'P 1'
#
loop_
_entity.id
_entity.type
_entity.pdbx_description
1 polymer ?
#
loop_
_entity_poly.entity_id
_entity_poly.type
_entity_poly.pdbx_seq_one_letter_code
_entity_poly.pdbx_strand_id
1 'polypeptide(L)'
;MARFLRSHFPTIGVLAGWQYYWTATPRSYLDPIFRGIRAATQRFNSNLLLGCGMGTAGRSDVFVRPAWPARTDNADFVPIGPWNTDGLIVINPLHAESRSTYVQQLRAEGYPLIFVGSGESGPTIVADNEQGIDSALRHLVDHGHRAVAFIAGSPEDMDGDTGARLNAYRAGVAMLGLAEDERLIAFGNHVVDGGRLAMQQLLESGASFSAVVASNDESAQGAIQALHAAGRIIPENVAIVGFDDRPESAVLKPALTSVQIPLFRMGYLAVERLLQQIRGHALDDQPIKVPTRLVVRESCGCGHSAVLADVLDLAAMPTEDTAPPSAAQLTQQMTQAVLVEAQGLARDEIEFYCRSLATAFLNSVQTHDPLPFQAELESILGRTTARGDDAHLWQVAISVLRSQARQLPALRQEPEALLDDARVLISAAMRQQHRRQVVDHRWTSNHVGRLTALLLTALDEAQIYESLAHYLAEMGIHTAWLALFEAEDDDPVAWSRIRDVVAPARPVLHSRTRSFPPPEWQGDGRPFSLALLPLSGQQGGAGFMAFDAIHLDLLGAIAQQMSAALNTAKLYREATEGRRLAEEANQLKSRFFSR
;
A
#
# COMPACT_ATOMS: atom_id res chain seq x y z
N MET A 1 32.68 -11.90 1.98
CA MET A 1 33.11 -11.72 0.57
C MET A 1 32.16 -10.72 -0.07
N ALA A 2 32.66 -9.65 -0.70
CA ALA A 2 31.80 -8.72 -1.44
C ALA A 2 31.16 -9.48 -2.61
N ARG A 3 29.84 -9.48 -2.68
CA ARG A 3 29.08 -10.18 -3.73
C ARG A 3 29.14 -9.32 -4.99
N PHE A 4 29.54 -9.91 -6.13
CA PHE A 4 29.56 -9.18 -7.40
C PHE A 4 28.14 -8.85 -7.82
N LEU A 5 27.86 -7.57 -8.10
CA LEU A 5 26.58 -7.11 -8.62
C LEU A 5 26.33 -7.73 -10.01
N ARG A 6 25.09 -8.17 -10.27
CA ARG A 6 24.70 -8.74 -11.57
C ARG A 6 24.62 -7.68 -12.68
N SER A 7 24.37 -6.42 -12.30
CA SER A 7 24.27 -5.27 -13.18
C SER A 7 25.01 -4.06 -12.60
N HIS A 8 25.13 -2.99 -13.39
CA HIS A 8 25.75 -1.74 -12.92
C HIS A 8 25.04 -1.15 -11.69
N PHE A 9 23.72 -1.32 -11.61
CA PHE A 9 22.89 -0.96 -10.47
C PHE A 9 22.43 -2.23 -9.73
N PRO A 10 22.37 -2.25 -8.39
CA PRO A 10 21.82 -3.39 -7.66
C PRO A 10 20.33 -3.58 -8.01
N THR A 11 19.90 -4.82 -8.17
CA THR A 11 18.52 -5.18 -8.52
C THR A 11 17.78 -5.72 -7.30
N ILE A 12 16.72 -5.03 -6.90
CA ILE A 12 15.88 -5.38 -5.75
C ILE A 12 14.60 -6.04 -6.26
N GLY A 13 14.29 -7.23 -5.76
CA GLY A 13 12.99 -7.87 -5.96
C GLY A 13 12.08 -7.69 -4.76
N VAL A 14 10.77 -7.55 -5.00
CA VAL A 14 9.75 -7.45 -3.96
C VAL A 14 8.72 -8.55 -4.15
N LEU A 15 8.48 -9.31 -3.09
CA LEU A 15 7.49 -10.38 -3.02
C LEU A 15 6.58 -10.13 -1.82
N ALA A 16 5.28 -10.30 -1.98
CA ALA A 16 4.32 -10.22 -0.88
C ALA A 16 3.60 -11.56 -0.73
N GLY A 17 3.20 -11.89 0.50
CA GLY A 17 2.44 -13.10 0.77
C GLY A 17 1.00 -13.09 0.25
N TRP A 18 0.51 -11.98 -0.30
CA TRP A 18 -0.82 -11.85 -0.89
C TRP A 18 -0.84 -10.96 -2.15
N GLN A 19 -2.02 -10.80 -2.75
CA GLN A 19 -2.23 -10.00 -3.95
C GLN A 19 -2.05 -8.51 -3.71
N TYR A 20 -1.46 -7.82 -4.69
CA TYR A 20 -1.49 -6.36 -4.75
C TYR A 20 -2.85 -5.86 -5.21
N TYR A 21 -3.48 -6.54 -6.16
CA TYR A 21 -4.79 -6.14 -6.69
C TYR A 21 -5.90 -7.02 -6.15
N TRP A 22 -6.90 -6.40 -5.53
CA TRP A 22 -8.18 -7.07 -5.29
C TRP A 22 -8.98 -7.01 -6.59
N THR A 23 -8.98 -8.12 -7.34
CA THR A 23 -9.39 -8.17 -8.76
C THR A 23 -8.51 -7.25 -9.61
N ALA A 24 -8.99 -6.06 -9.98
CA ALA A 24 -8.24 -5.04 -10.71
C ALA A 24 -7.96 -3.77 -9.90
N THR A 25 -8.47 -3.66 -8.66
CA THR A 25 -8.41 -2.41 -7.90
C THR A 25 -7.26 -2.41 -6.88
N PRO A 26 -6.43 -1.36 -6.82
CA PRO A 26 -5.32 -1.22 -5.88
C PRO A 26 -5.79 -0.81 -4.46
N ARG A 27 -6.86 -1.40 -3.91
CA ARG A 27 -7.30 -1.14 -2.51
C ARG A 27 -6.39 -1.79 -1.47
N SER A 28 -5.09 -1.89 -1.77
CA SER A 28 -4.16 -2.75 -1.04
C SER A 28 -3.38 -1.99 0.02
N TYR A 29 -3.30 -2.60 1.19
CA TYR A 29 -2.34 -2.27 2.24
C TYR A 29 -0.89 -2.18 1.71
N LEU A 30 -0.57 -2.88 0.62
CA LEU A 30 0.75 -2.88 0.00
C LEU A 30 1.09 -1.60 -0.75
N ASP A 31 0.10 -0.80 -1.19
CA ASP A 31 0.36 0.36 -2.07
C ASP A 31 1.31 1.39 -1.44
N PRO A 32 1.09 1.88 -0.20
CA PRO A 32 2.03 2.81 0.42
C PRO A 32 3.42 2.20 0.62
N ILE A 33 3.51 0.90 0.94
CA ILE A 33 4.80 0.19 1.07
C ILE A 33 5.55 0.20 -0.28
N PHE A 34 4.85 -0.15 -1.37
CA PHE A 34 5.43 -0.18 -2.72
C PHE A 34 5.88 1.22 -3.15
N ARG A 35 5.11 2.27 -2.85
CA ARG A 35 5.52 3.67 -3.08
C ARG A 35 6.79 4.02 -2.32
N GLY A 36 6.89 3.61 -1.05
CA GLY A 36 8.09 3.79 -0.23
C GLY A 36 9.33 3.10 -0.81
N ILE A 37 9.18 1.84 -1.22
CA ILE A 37 10.23 1.06 -1.89
C ILE A 37 10.67 1.78 -3.17
N ARG A 38 9.72 2.18 -4.02
CA ARG A 38 9.99 2.84 -5.31
C ARG A 38 10.71 4.17 -5.13
N ALA A 39 10.31 4.96 -4.13
CA ALA A 39 10.98 6.21 -3.78
C ALA A 39 12.44 5.97 -3.33
N ALA A 40 12.68 4.94 -2.51
CA ALA A 40 14.02 4.59 -2.06
C ALA A 40 14.89 4.04 -3.20
N THR A 41 14.38 3.16 -4.07
CA THR A 41 15.17 2.63 -5.20
C THR A 41 15.56 3.73 -6.19
N GLN A 42 14.68 4.68 -6.45
CA GLN A 42 15.00 5.89 -7.22
C GLN A 42 16.09 6.73 -6.55
N ARG A 43 15.97 6.97 -5.23
CA ARG A 43 16.95 7.74 -4.46
C ARG A 43 18.35 7.13 -4.45
N PHE A 44 18.43 5.79 -4.44
CA PHE A 44 19.67 5.03 -4.34
C PHE A 44 20.15 4.45 -5.67
N ASN A 45 19.54 4.83 -6.80
CA ASN A 45 19.87 4.33 -8.14
C ASN A 45 19.94 2.80 -8.21
N SER A 46 18.83 2.14 -7.88
CA SER A 46 18.70 0.67 -7.90
C SER A 46 17.64 0.24 -8.89
N ASN A 47 17.83 -0.91 -9.53
CA ASN A 47 16.79 -1.55 -10.32
C ASN A 47 15.72 -2.14 -9.39
N LEU A 48 14.47 -2.19 -9.83
CA LEU A 48 13.34 -2.70 -9.04
C LEU A 48 12.46 -3.63 -9.86
N LEU A 49 12.12 -4.79 -9.27
CA LEU A 49 11.09 -5.71 -9.73
C LEU A 49 10.02 -5.88 -8.65
N LEU A 50 8.79 -5.44 -8.92
CA LEU A 50 7.65 -5.58 -8.02
C LEU A 50 6.79 -6.77 -8.44
N GLY A 51 6.63 -7.76 -7.57
CA GLY A 51 5.66 -8.83 -7.75
C GLY A 51 4.25 -8.34 -7.38
N CYS A 52 3.38 -8.21 -8.38
CA CYS A 52 2.03 -7.70 -8.18
C CYS A 52 1.00 -8.82 -8.36
N GLY A 53 0.70 -9.54 -7.28
CA GLY A 53 -0.32 -10.61 -7.30
C GLY A 53 -1.71 -10.08 -7.65
N MET A 54 -2.54 -10.95 -8.24
CA MET A 54 -3.87 -10.63 -8.74
C MET A 54 -4.92 -11.52 -8.06
N GLY A 55 -5.82 -10.92 -7.29
CA GLY A 55 -6.95 -11.63 -6.68
C GLY A 55 -7.99 -12.07 -7.71
N THR A 56 -8.68 -13.19 -7.45
CA THR A 56 -9.73 -13.69 -8.34
C THR A 56 -11.09 -13.08 -8.00
N ALA A 57 -11.83 -12.62 -9.02
CA ALA A 57 -13.22 -12.23 -8.85
C ALA A 57 -14.09 -13.49 -8.65
N GLY A 58 -14.72 -13.65 -7.48
CA GLY A 58 -15.85 -14.57 -7.32
C GLY A 58 -15.61 -15.90 -6.62
N ARG A 59 -14.49 -16.10 -5.92
CA ARG A 59 -14.28 -17.27 -5.04
C ARG A 59 -14.04 -16.82 -3.61
N SER A 60 -15.05 -16.99 -2.76
CA SER A 60 -15.03 -16.64 -1.33
C SER A 60 -14.20 -17.60 -0.48
N ASP A 61 -13.53 -18.59 -1.09
CA ASP A 61 -12.76 -19.64 -0.43
C ASP A 61 -11.24 -19.55 -0.68
N VAL A 62 -10.79 -18.77 -1.68
CA VAL A 62 -9.36 -18.54 -1.97
C VAL A 62 -9.07 -17.04 -1.94
N PHE A 63 -8.78 -16.53 -0.74
CA PHE A 63 -8.60 -15.09 -0.51
C PHE A 63 -7.24 -14.54 -0.95
N VAL A 64 -6.25 -15.41 -1.19
CA VAL A 64 -4.84 -14.99 -1.31
C VAL A 64 -4.20 -15.57 -2.57
N ARG A 65 -3.80 -14.70 -3.51
CA ARG A 65 -3.06 -15.06 -4.73
C ARG A 65 -1.87 -14.12 -4.97
N PRO A 66 -0.71 -14.38 -4.34
CA PRO A 66 0.48 -13.57 -4.54
C PRO A 66 1.11 -13.82 -5.91
N ALA A 67 1.94 -12.87 -6.33
CA ALA A 67 2.96 -13.11 -7.34
C ALA A 67 4.20 -13.71 -6.65
N TRP A 68 4.63 -14.90 -7.05
CA TRP A 68 5.64 -15.67 -6.33
C TRP A 68 6.69 -16.33 -7.26
N PRO A 69 7.94 -16.60 -6.82
CA PRO A 69 8.97 -17.29 -7.61
C PRO A 69 8.73 -18.77 -7.89
N ALA A 70 7.60 -19.33 -7.46
CA ALA A 70 7.25 -20.72 -7.67
C ALA A 70 5.79 -20.82 -8.09
N ARG A 71 5.53 -21.68 -9.08
CA ARG A 71 4.16 -22.00 -9.50
C ARG A 71 3.58 -23.01 -8.52
N THR A 72 2.48 -22.65 -7.89
CA THR A 72 1.73 -23.50 -6.96
C THR A 72 0.23 -23.28 -7.18
N ASP A 73 -0.64 -24.09 -6.55
CA ASP A 73 -2.09 -23.94 -6.72
C ASP A 73 -2.62 -22.62 -6.13
N ASN A 74 -1.89 -22.03 -5.17
CA ASN A 74 -2.27 -20.83 -4.44
C ASN A 74 -1.37 -19.61 -4.74
N ALA A 75 -0.47 -19.69 -5.73
CA ALA A 75 0.35 -18.55 -6.15
C ALA A 75 0.63 -18.56 -7.65
N ASP A 76 0.67 -17.37 -8.26
CA ASP A 76 0.99 -17.22 -9.67
C ASP A 76 2.47 -16.88 -9.86
N PHE A 77 3.13 -17.56 -10.79
CA PHE A 77 4.56 -17.42 -10.99
C PHE A 77 4.93 -16.06 -11.61
N VAL A 78 5.94 -15.40 -11.03
CA VAL A 78 6.69 -14.31 -11.66
C VAL A 78 8.19 -14.56 -11.52
N PRO A 79 9.02 -14.19 -12.51
CA PRO A 79 10.46 -14.35 -12.42
C PRO A 79 11.07 -13.27 -11.51
N ILE A 80 10.91 -13.40 -10.20
CA ILE A 80 11.56 -12.54 -9.20
C ILE A 80 12.19 -13.46 -8.16
N GLY A 81 13.51 -13.63 -8.22
CA GLY A 81 14.22 -14.53 -7.32
C GLY A 81 15.73 -14.30 -7.29
N PRO A 82 16.48 -15.16 -6.58
CA PRO A 82 17.92 -14.99 -6.40
C PRO A 82 18.73 -15.05 -7.70
N TRP A 83 18.14 -15.56 -8.78
CA TRP A 83 18.74 -15.69 -10.10
C TRP A 83 18.80 -14.38 -10.88
N ASN A 84 17.91 -13.41 -10.63
CA ASN A 84 17.86 -12.13 -11.35
C ASN A 84 17.84 -10.90 -10.42
N THR A 85 17.94 -11.10 -9.11
CA THR A 85 18.04 -10.02 -8.13
C THR A 85 19.32 -10.16 -7.29
N ASP A 86 19.73 -9.06 -6.68
CA ASP A 86 20.84 -8.98 -5.73
C ASP A 86 20.35 -9.07 -4.27
N GLY A 87 19.07 -8.77 -4.03
CA GLY A 87 18.39 -8.94 -2.75
C GLY A 87 16.87 -8.93 -2.88
N LEU A 88 16.18 -9.45 -1.85
CA LEU A 88 14.73 -9.53 -1.82
C LEU A 88 14.14 -8.77 -0.61
N ILE A 89 13.06 -8.04 -0.86
CA ILE A 89 12.14 -7.57 0.18
C ILE A 89 10.94 -8.52 0.17
N VAL A 90 10.63 -9.11 1.32
CA VAL A 90 9.53 -10.06 1.47
C VAL A 90 8.51 -9.50 2.47
N ILE A 91 7.24 -9.39 2.07
CA ILE A 91 6.20 -8.78 2.89
C ILE A 91 5.29 -9.86 3.47
N ASN A 92 5.22 -9.89 4.80
CA ASN A 92 4.46 -10.84 5.63
C ASN A 92 3.02 -10.37 5.88
N PRO A 93 2.09 -11.29 6.16
CA PRO A 93 2.27 -12.73 6.36
C PRO A 93 2.36 -13.54 5.07
N LEU A 94 3.08 -14.67 5.11
CA LEU A 94 3.32 -15.53 3.94
C LEU A 94 2.26 -16.59 3.69
N HIS A 95 1.30 -16.84 4.57
CA HIS A 95 0.13 -17.71 4.35
C HIS A 95 0.40 -19.13 3.78
N ALA A 96 1.63 -19.65 3.82
CA ALA A 96 1.97 -21.03 3.48
C ALA A 96 3.38 -21.39 3.96
N GLU A 97 3.52 -22.56 4.58
CA GLU A 97 4.81 -23.09 5.06
C GLU A 97 5.86 -23.24 3.94
N SER A 98 5.43 -23.62 2.73
CA SER A 98 6.33 -23.74 1.57
C SER A 98 6.99 -22.41 1.19
N ARG A 99 6.30 -21.28 1.40
CA ARG A 99 6.82 -19.94 1.13
C ARG A 99 7.80 -19.50 2.21
N SER A 100 7.47 -19.74 3.48
CA SER A 100 8.39 -19.55 4.62
C SER A 100 9.65 -20.38 4.45
N THR A 101 9.52 -21.67 4.11
CA THR A 101 10.67 -22.56 3.86
C THR A 101 11.57 -22.03 2.76
N TYR A 102 10.99 -21.58 1.64
CA TYR A 102 11.76 -21.00 0.52
C TYR A 102 12.58 -19.78 0.95
N VAL A 103 11.97 -18.81 1.64
CA VAL A 103 12.68 -17.58 2.04
C VAL A 103 13.71 -17.83 3.15
N GLN A 104 13.42 -18.74 4.08
CA GLN A 104 14.36 -19.13 5.14
C GLN A 104 15.56 -19.89 4.58
N GLN A 105 15.36 -20.74 3.56
CA GLN A 105 16.46 -21.40 2.86
C GLN A 105 17.38 -20.39 2.16
N LEU A 106 16.83 -19.42 1.43
CA LEU A 106 17.63 -18.35 0.81
C LEU A 106 18.46 -17.59 1.85
N ARG A 107 17.85 -17.27 2.99
CA ARG A 107 18.54 -16.61 4.10
C ARG A 107 19.66 -17.47 4.67
N ALA A 108 19.43 -18.77 4.88
CA ALA A 108 20.45 -19.71 5.35
C ALA A 108 21.63 -19.85 4.38
N GLU A 109 21.37 -19.70 3.07
CA GLU A 109 22.38 -19.66 2.01
C GLU A 109 23.12 -18.29 1.92
N GLY A 110 22.80 -17.33 2.80
CA GLY A 110 23.44 -16.02 2.86
C GLY A 110 22.93 -15.03 1.81
N TYR A 111 21.75 -15.26 1.24
CA TYR A 111 21.14 -14.35 0.28
C TYR A 111 20.59 -13.09 0.99
N PRO A 112 20.90 -11.85 0.53
CA PRO A 112 20.35 -10.63 1.10
C PRO A 112 18.83 -10.60 1.03
N LEU A 113 18.21 -10.53 2.19
CA LEU A 113 16.77 -10.63 2.35
C LEU A 113 16.36 -9.85 3.60
N ILE A 114 15.31 -9.05 3.46
CA ILE A 114 14.68 -8.35 4.58
C ILE A 114 13.17 -8.54 4.54
N PHE A 115 12.57 -8.71 5.71
CA PHE A 115 11.13 -8.82 5.85
C PHE A 115 10.48 -7.47 6.17
N VAL A 116 9.23 -7.31 5.75
CA VAL A 116 8.35 -6.21 6.17
C VAL A 116 7.08 -6.82 6.76
N GLY A 117 6.74 -6.41 7.99
CA GLY A 117 5.69 -7.04 8.77
C GLY A 117 6.18 -8.25 9.58
N SER A 118 5.49 -8.54 10.69
CA SER A 118 5.85 -9.62 11.61
C SER A 118 5.53 -11.00 11.03
N GLY A 119 6.21 -12.06 11.49
CA GLY A 119 5.84 -13.46 11.17
C GLY A 119 6.97 -14.36 10.66
N GLU A 120 8.10 -13.80 10.24
CA GLU A 120 9.26 -14.56 9.77
C GLU A 120 10.51 -14.27 10.60
N SER A 121 11.41 -15.24 10.69
CA SER A 121 12.70 -15.08 11.39
C SER A 121 13.74 -14.40 10.49
N GLY A 122 14.32 -13.28 10.95
CA GLY A 122 15.41 -12.58 10.29
C GLY A 122 15.30 -11.06 10.39
N PRO A 123 16.18 -10.30 9.69
CA PRO A 123 16.13 -8.85 9.67
C PRO A 123 14.76 -8.39 9.17
N THR A 124 14.06 -7.59 9.97
CA THR A 124 12.66 -7.25 9.72
C THR A 124 12.37 -5.79 10.03
N ILE A 125 11.54 -5.13 9.22
CA ILE A 125 10.91 -3.85 9.52
C ILE A 125 9.47 -4.10 9.95
N VAL A 126 9.10 -3.70 11.17
CA VAL A 126 7.74 -3.89 11.70
C VAL A 126 7.14 -2.57 12.15
N ALA A 127 5.82 -2.48 12.12
CA ALA A 127 5.13 -1.43 12.85
C ALA A 127 5.31 -1.65 14.36
N ASP A 128 5.38 -0.58 15.15
CA ASP A 128 5.31 -0.69 16.61
C ASP A 128 3.85 -0.98 17.05
N ASN A 129 3.45 -2.24 16.89
CA ASN A 129 2.12 -2.75 17.24
C ASN A 129 1.82 -2.55 18.74
N GLU A 130 2.84 -2.71 19.58
CA GLU A 130 2.75 -2.57 21.03
C GLU A 130 2.40 -1.13 21.42
N GLN A 131 3.19 -0.16 20.93
CA GLN A 131 2.90 1.27 21.12
C GLN A 131 1.50 1.64 20.61
N GLY A 132 1.09 1.10 19.46
CA GLY A 132 -0.19 1.39 18.85
C GLY A 132 -1.38 0.96 19.71
N ILE A 133 -1.34 -0.29 20.19
CA ILE A 133 -2.38 -0.84 21.05
C ILE A 133 -2.39 -0.17 22.43
N ASP A 134 -1.23 0.09 23.03
CA ASP A 134 -1.13 0.83 24.29
C ASP A 134 -1.75 2.24 24.16
N SER A 135 -1.44 2.96 23.07
CA SER A 135 -2.01 4.29 22.81
C SER A 135 -3.54 4.24 22.66
N ALA A 136 -4.08 3.25 21.95
CA ALA A 136 -5.52 3.07 21.79
C ALA A 136 -6.21 2.76 23.13
N LEU A 137 -5.63 1.87 23.95
CA LEU A 137 -6.19 1.51 25.24
C LEU A 137 -6.16 2.68 26.23
N ARG A 138 -5.02 3.38 26.36
CA ARG A 138 -4.92 4.57 27.22
C ARG A 138 -5.93 5.63 26.85
N HIS A 139 -6.07 5.91 25.55
CA HIS A 139 -7.06 6.87 25.06
C HIS A 139 -8.48 6.50 25.49
N LEU A 140 -8.88 5.23 25.37
CA LEU A 140 -10.20 4.77 25.83
C LEU A 140 -10.33 4.81 27.37
N VAL A 141 -9.26 4.53 28.10
CA VAL A 141 -9.24 4.65 29.58
C VAL A 141 -9.43 6.09 30.03
N ASP A 142 -8.83 7.05 29.32
CA ASP A 142 -8.98 8.49 29.57
C ASP A 142 -10.42 8.95 29.29
N HIS A 143 -11.12 8.30 28.36
CA HIS A 143 -12.56 8.47 28.12
C HIS A 143 -13.46 7.75 29.16
N GLY A 144 -12.86 7.08 30.14
CA GLY A 144 -13.57 6.41 31.23
C GLY A 144 -13.96 4.95 30.94
N HIS A 145 -13.55 4.37 29.80
CA HIS A 145 -13.81 2.97 29.51
C HIS A 145 -12.98 2.06 30.43
N ARG A 146 -13.60 0.98 30.93
CA ARG A 146 -12.96 0.00 31.85
C ARG A 146 -13.08 -1.45 31.40
N ALA A 147 -13.96 -1.72 30.45
CA ALA A 147 -14.09 -3.00 29.78
C ALA A 147 -14.06 -2.74 28.27
N VAL A 148 -12.97 -3.15 27.64
CA VAL A 148 -12.67 -2.90 26.23
C VAL A 148 -12.54 -4.25 25.53
N ALA A 149 -13.42 -4.53 24.57
CA ALA A 149 -13.33 -5.74 23.77
C ALA A 149 -12.25 -5.62 22.69
N PHE A 150 -11.75 -6.75 22.21
CA PHE A 150 -10.74 -6.82 21.17
C PHE A 150 -11.18 -7.73 20.02
N ILE A 151 -11.15 -7.21 18.79
CA ILE A 151 -11.34 -8.01 17.58
C ILE A 151 -9.96 -8.26 16.97
N ALA A 152 -9.42 -9.46 17.18
CA ALA A 152 -8.14 -9.91 16.63
C ALA A 152 -8.23 -10.19 15.12
N GLY A 153 -7.06 -10.41 14.50
CA GLY A 153 -6.94 -10.85 13.11
C GLY A 153 -7.24 -12.34 12.92
N SER A 154 -6.39 -13.04 12.17
CA SER A 154 -6.50 -14.48 11.94
C SER A 154 -5.83 -15.28 13.07
N PRO A 155 -6.46 -16.35 13.60
CA PRO A 155 -5.80 -17.25 14.55
C PRO A 155 -4.62 -18.01 13.94
N GLU A 156 -4.46 -18.00 12.62
CA GLU A 156 -3.29 -18.58 11.92
C GLU A 156 -2.08 -17.64 11.89
N ASP A 157 -2.24 -16.37 12.27
CA ASP A 157 -1.22 -15.32 12.23
C ASP A 157 -0.71 -14.94 13.65
N MET A 158 -0.70 -15.91 14.56
CA MET A 158 -0.32 -15.69 15.96
C MET A 158 1.17 -15.37 16.17
N ASP A 159 2.03 -15.68 15.21
CA ASP A 159 3.43 -15.26 15.19
C ASP A 159 3.65 -13.94 14.43
N GLY A 160 2.59 -13.41 13.79
CA GLY A 160 2.60 -12.18 13.01
C GLY A 160 1.94 -10.99 13.71
N ASP A 161 1.41 -10.06 12.91
CA ASP A 161 0.83 -8.82 13.43
C ASP A 161 -0.44 -9.06 14.26
N THR A 162 -1.21 -10.11 13.95
CA THR A 162 -2.35 -10.52 14.78
C THR A 162 -1.91 -10.85 16.21
N GLY A 163 -0.92 -11.73 16.35
CA GLY A 163 -0.39 -12.11 17.66
C GLY A 163 0.28 -10.95 18.39
N ALA A 164 1.07 -10.15 17.69
CA ALA A 164 1.72 -8.98 18.27
C ALA A 164 0.71 -7.99 18.86
N ARG A 165 -0.37 -7.67 18.13
CA ARG A 165 -1.44 -6.77 18.61
C ARG A 165 -2.26 -7.40 19.74
N LEU A 166 -2.58 -8.70 19.66
CA LEU A 166 -3.33 -9.40 20.72
C LEU A 166 -2.53 -9.47 22.03
N ASN A 167 -1.23 -9.75 21.95
CA ASN A 167 -0.35 -9.79 23.12
C ASN A 167 -0.21 -8.40 23.75
N ALA A 168 -0.07 -7.35 22.93
CA ALA A 168 -0.08 -5.97 23.40
C ALA A 168 -1.41 -5.58 24.08
N TYR A 169 -2.54 -6.04 23.55
CA TYR A 169 -3.86 -5.83 24.18
C TYR A 169 -3.92 -6.49 25.56
N ARG A 170 -3.54 -7.77 25.66
CA ARG A 170 -3.53 -8.50 26.95
C ARG A 170 -2.61 -7.83 27.98
N ALA A 171 -1.40 -7.44 27.55
CA ALA A 171 -0.46 -6.73 28.41
C ALA A 171 -1.01 -5.37 28.87
N GLY A 172 -1.62 -4.61 27.96
CA GLY A 172 -2.24 -3.32 28.25
C GLY A 172 -3.44 -3.44 29.20
N VAL A 173 -4.30 -4.45 29.01
CA VAL A 173 -5.43 -4.75 29.92
C VAL A 173 -4.94 -4.98 31.34
N ALA A 174 -3.92 -5.83 31.51
CA ALA A 174 -3.34 -6.11 32.83
C ALA A 174 -2.68 -4.86 33.44
N MET A 175 -1.89 -4.12 32.64
CA MET A 175 -1.17 -2.92 33.10
C MET A 175 -2.11 -1.78 33.52
N LEU A 176 -3.22 -1.60 32.80
CA LEU A 176 -4.19 -0.51 33.02
C LEU A 176 -5.33 -0.92 33.98
N GLY A 177 -5.33 -2.17 34.47
CA GLY A 177 -6.36 -2.69 35.38
C GLY A 177 -7.75 -2.75 34.76
N LEU A 178 -7.84 -3.13 33.46
CA LEU A 178 -9.09 -3.31 32.75
C LEU A 178 -9.68 -4.71 32.99
N ALA A 179 -10.92 -4.94 32.57
CA ALA A 179 -11.57 -6.23 32.72
C ALA A 179 -10.83 -7.35 31.94
N GLU A 180 -10.23 -8.28 32.66
CA GLU A 180 -9.63 -9.51 32.13
C GLU A 180 -10.70 -10.59 31.92
N ASP A 181 -11.34 -10.61 30.74
CA ASP A 181 -12.35 -11.60 30.37
C ASP A 181 -12.12 -12.08 28.94
N GLU A 182 -11.78 -13.36 28.75
CA GLU A 182 -11.52 -13.92 27.41
C GLU A 182 -12.76 -13.86 26.48
N ARG A 183 -13.98 -13.70 27.02
CA ARG A 183 -15.19 -13.44 26.21
C ARG A 183 -15.17 -12.09 25.51
N LEU A 184 -14.27 -11.18 25.91
CA LEU A 184 -14.04 -9.90 25.26
C LEU A 184 -13.14 -10.01 24.02
N ILE A 185 -12.67 -11.20 23.67
CA ILE A 185 -11.79 -11.42 22.52
C ILE A 185 -12.52 -12.25 21.46
N ALA A 186 -12.53 -11.77 20.22
CA ALA A 186 -13.03 -12.50 19.06
C ALA A 186 -12.09 -12.32 17.85
N PHE A 187 -12.13 -13.24 16.89
CA PHE A 187 -11.24 -13.22 15.70
C PHE A 187 -12.03 -12.79 14.45
N GLY A 188 -11.60 -11.68 13.85
CA GLY A 188 -12.23 -11.06 12.67
C GLY A 188 -11.49 -11.29 11.36
N ASN A 189 -10.36 -12.02 11.36
CA ASN A 189 -9.55 -12.35 10.17
C ASN A 189 -9.11 -11.15 9.33
N HIS A 190 -9.08 -9.95 9.92
CA HIS A 190 -8.72 -8.69 9.25
C HIS A 190 -9.57 -8.34 8.02
N VAL A 191 -10.82 -8.82 7.95
CA VAL A 191 -11.74 -8.53 6.84
C VAL A 191 -13.09 -8.03 7.36
N VAL A 192 -13.80 -7.26 6.53
CA VAL A 192 -15.08 -6.62 6.93
C VAL A 192 -16.12 -7.64 7.41
N ASP A 193 -16.33 -8.72 6.65
CA ASP A 193 -17.30 -9.75 7.04
C ASP A 193 -16.89 -10.49 8.32
N GLY A 194 -15.59 -10.72 8.52
CA GLY A 194 -15.06 -11.36 9.71
C GLY A 194 -15.21 -10.47 10.94
N GLY A 195 -14.91 -9.17 10.84
CA GLY A 195 -15.16 -8.21 11.91
C GLY A 195 -16.63 -8.08 12.29
N ARG A 196 -17.54 -8.17 11.32
CA ARG A 196 -18.98 -8.19 11.55
C ARG A 196 -19.40 -9.42 12.35
N LEU A 197 -18.93 -10.61 11.98
CA LEU A 197 -19.19 -11.86 12.70
C LEU A 197 -18.58 -11.86 14.11
N ALA A 198 -17.34 -11.37 14.25
CA ALA A 198 -16.65 -11.25 15.54
C ALA A 198 -17.42 -10.31 16.50
N MET A 199 -17.91 -9.17 16.00
CA MET A 199 -18.71 -8.26 16.81
C MET A 199 -20.06 -8.85 17.22
N GLN A 200 -20.70 -9.63 16.34
CA GLN A 200 -21.92 -10.38 16.70
C GLN A 200 -21.64 -11.38 17.83
N GLN A 201 -20.55 -12.15 17.73
CA GLN A 201 -20.11 -13.06 18.79
C GLN A 201 -19.86 -12.33 20.12
N LEU A 202 -19.19 -11.17 20.09
CA LEU A 202 -18.96 -10.36 21.29
C LEU A 202 -20.27 -9.89 21.93
N LEU A 203 -21.24 -9.43 21.13
CA LEU A 203 -22.57 -9.02 21.62
C LEU A 203 -23.36 -10.20 22.22
N GLU A 204 -23.23 -11.39 21.65
CA GLU A 204 -23.90 -12.62 22.10
C GLU A 204 -23.24 -13.27 23.32
N SER A 205 -21.95 -12.97 23.58
CA SER A 205 -21.16 -13.54 24.68
C SER A 205 -21.70 -13.22 26.08
N GLY A 206 -22.53 -12.18 26.20
CA GLY A 206 -23.02 -11.63 27.46
C GLY A 206 -21.96 -10.91 28.30
N ALA A 207 -20.73 -10.74 27.79
CA ALA A 207 -19.71 -9.91 28.42
C ALA A 207 -20.10 -8.43 28.34
N SER A 208 -19.84 -7.68 29.42
CA SER A 208 -20.09 -6.23 29.44
C SER A 208 -18.85 -5.49 28.94
N PHE A 209 -19.02 -4.65 27.92
CA PHE A 209 -18.00 -3.75 27.40
C PHE A 209 -18.65 -2.45 26.93
N SER A 210 -17.87 -1.37 26.90
CA SER A 210 -18.30 -0.05 26.39
C SER A 210 -17.38 0.50 25.31
N ALA A 211 -16.31 -0.23 24.96
CA ALA A 211 -15.45 0.10 23.84
C ALA A 211 -14.92 -1.16 23.17
N VAL A 212 -14.49 -1.03 21.92
CA VAL A 212 -13.87 -2.09 21.12
C VAL A 212 -12.60 -1.54 20.47
N VAL A 213 -11.50 -2.27 20.56
CA VAL A 213 -10.32 -2.08 19.71
C VAL A 213 -10.31 -3.19 18.67
N ALA A 214 -10.38 -2.84 17.40
CA ALA A 214 -10.24 -3.78 16.31
C ALA A 214 -8.80 -3.80 15.80
N SER A 215 -8.28 -4.99 15.53
CA SER A 215 -6.91 -5.21 15.09
C SER A 215 -6.64 -4.65 13.69
N ASN A 216 -7.66 -4.28 12.91
CA ASN A 216 -7.55 -3.48 11.69
C ASN A 216 -8.85 -2.72 11.37
N ASP A 217 -8.77 -1.77 10.44
CA ASP A 217 -9.88 -0.90 10.04
C ASP A 217 -10.99 -1.64 9.30
N GLU A 218 -10.69 -2.70 8.54
CA GLU A 218 -11.73 -3.51 7.90
C GLU A 218 -12.58 -4.25 8.95
N SER A 219 -11.94 -4.84 9.97
CA SER A 219 -12.67 -5.47 11.07
C SER A 219 -13.47 -4.44 11.87
N ALA A 220 -12.92 -3.24 12.08
CA ALA A 220 -13.64 -2.13 12.72
C ALA A 220 -14.88 -1.72 11.93
N GLN A 221 -14.77 -1.62 10.60
CA GLN A 221 -15.90 -1.34 9.72
C GLN A 221 -16.98 -2.42 9.83
N GLY A 222 -16.60 -3.70 9.85
CA GLY A 222 -17.52 -4.81 10.10
C GLY A 222 -18.22 -4.72 11.46
N ALA A 223 -17.47 -4.36 12.50
CA ALA A 223 -18.00 -4.16 13.84
C ALA A 223 -19.00 -2.99 13.91
N ILE A 224 -18.71 -1.86 13.24
CA ILE A 224 -19.66 -0.73 13.11
C ILE A 224 -20.98 -1.20 12.49
N GLN A 225 -20.91 -2.01 11.42
CA GLN A 225 -22.12 -2.55 10.79
C GLN A 225 -22.93 -3.44 11.74
N ALA A 226 -22.27 -4.31 12.50
CA ALA A 226 -22.93 -5.18 13.48
C ALA A 226 -23.54 -4.39 14.63
N LEU A 227 -22.85 -3.37 15.16
CA LEU A 227 -23.33 -2.50 16.22
C LEU A 227 -24.59 -1.73 15.78
N HIS A 228 -24.57 -1.13 14.58
CA HIS A 228 -25.75 -0.47 14.02
C HIS A 228 -26.91 -1.45 13.81
N ALA A 229 -26.65 -2.65 13.30
CA ALA A 229 -27.68 -3.68 13.13
C ALA A 229 -28.29 -4.13 14.47
N ALA A 230 -27.50 -4.09 15.55
CA ALA A 230 -27.95 -4.34 16.92
C ALA A 230 -28.57 -3.10 17.60
N GLY A 231 -28.77 -1.99 16.89
CA GLY A 231 -29.34 -0.75 17.43
C GLY A 231 -28.46 -0.03 18.44
N ARG A 232 -27.14 -0.30 18.45
CA ARG A 232 -26.16 0.43 19.28
C ARG A 232 -25.73 1.71 18.60
N ILE A 233 -25.64 2.78 19.37
CA ILE A 233 -25.16 4.09 18.93
C ILE A 233 -23.66 4.16 19.20
N ILE A 234 -22.89 4.61 18.21
CA ILE A 234 -21.44 4.79 18.29
C ILE A 234 -21.18 6.30 18.26
N PRO A 235 -20.44 6.87 19.22
CA PRO A 235 -19.71 6.21 20.31
C PRO A 235 -20.49 5.98 21.62
N GLU A 236 -21.74 6.43 21.74
CA GLU A 236 -22.45 6.57 23.02
C GLU A 236 -22.71 5.26 23.77
N ASN A 237 -22.93 4.17 23.06
CA ASN A 237 -23.08 2.85 23.67
C ASN A 237 -21.78 2.05 23.61
N VAL A 238 -21.09 2.12 22.47
CA VAL A 238 -19.84 1.39 22.24
C VAL A 238 -18.92 2.30 21.43
N ALA A 239 -17.83 2.76 22.04
CA ALA A 239 -16.75 3.43 21.33
C ALA A 239 -15.96 2.40 20.50
N ILE A 240 -15.40 2.81 19.37
CA ILE A 240 -14.59 1.91 18.54
C ILE A 240 -13.31 2.59 18.05
N VAL A 241 -12.21 1.85 18.11
CA VAL A 241 -10.89 2.22 17.58
C VAL A 241 -10.44 1.14 16.61
N GLY A 242 -10.00 1.54 15.42
CA GLY A 242 -9.40 0.67 14.40
C GLY A 242 -7.87 0.68 14.43
N PHE A 243 -7.28 0.10 13.38
CA PHE A 243 -5.85 0.02 13.16
C PHE A 243 -5.60 0.04 11.64
N ASP A 244 -4.53 0.68 11.19
CA ASP A 244 -4.06 0.94 9.81
C ASP A 244 -4.26 2.39 9.32
N ASP A 245 -5.28 3.10 9.80
CA ASP A 245 -5.71 4.43 9.33
C ASP A 245 -5.88 4.52 7.81
N ARG A 246 -6.67 3.59 7.28
CA ARG A 246 -6.96 3.55 5.85
C ARG A 246 -7.76 4.78 5.40
N PRO A 247 -7.67 5.18 4.12
CA PRO A 247 -8.50 6.27 3.60
C PRO A 247 -10.01 6.06 3.81
N GLU A 248 -10.48 4.80 3.76
CA GLU A 248 -11.88 4.46 3.99
C GLU A 248 -12.35 4.79 5.42
N SER A 249 -11.45 4.80 6.40
CA SER A 249 -11.73 5.02 7.82
C SER A 249 -12.25 6.43 8.11
N ALA A 250 -11.75 7.43 7.38
CA ALA A 250 -12.15 8.83 7.53
C ALA A 250 -13.58 9.11 7.04
N VAL A 251 -14.17 8.23 6.21
CA VAL A 251 -15.50 8.41 5.62
C VAL A 251 -16.57 7.48 6.20
N LEU A 252 -16.22 6.67 7.20
CA LEU A 252 -17.18 5.92 7.98
C LEU A 252 -18.10 6.86 8.78
N LYS A 253 -19.22 6.34 9.25
CA LYS A 253 -20.17 7.08 10.10
C LYS A 253 -20.39 6.29 11.39
N PRO A 254 -19.94 6.79 12.56
CA PRO A 254 -19.05 7.95 12.74
C PRO A 254 -17.67 7.73 12.08
N ALA A 255 -16.93 8.81 11.82
CA ALA A 255 -15.57 8.72 11.29
C ALA A 255 -14.66 7.96 12.27
N LEU A 256 -13.91 6.97 11.78
CA LEU A 256 -13.23 5.99 12.62
C LEU A 256 -11.91 6.53 13.18
N THR A 257 -11.80 6.59 14.51
CA THR A 257 -10.53 6.69 15.23
C THR A 257 -9.71 5.45 14.95
N SER A 258 -8.45 5.59 14.53
CA SER A 258 -7.63 4.46 14.10
C SER A 258 -6.15 4.67 14.40
N VAL A 259 -5.41 3.60 14.68
CA VAL A 259 -3.95 3.65 14.81
C VAL A 259 -3.32 3.61 13.41
N GLN A 260 -2.64 4.68 13.00
CA GLN A 260 -1.94 4.73 11.73
C GLN A 260 -0.62 3.96 11.76
N ILE A 261 -0.38 3.19 10.69
CA ILE A 261 0.90 2.52 10.41
C ILE A 261 1.67 3.33 9.36
N PRO A 262 2.97 3.62 9.57
CA PRO A 262 3.79 4.37 8.62
C PRO A 262 4.31 3.50 7.46
N LEU A 263 3.39 2.95 6.66
CA LEU A 263 3.64 1.95 5.62
C LEU A 263 4.66 2.40 4.56
N PHE A 264 4.57 3.65 4.10
CA PHE A 264 5.57 4.21 3.18
C PHE A 264 6.98 4.18 3.77
N ARG A 265 7.11 4.60 5.03
CA ARG A 265 8.40 4.61 5.73
C ARG A 265 8.95 3.20 5.89
N MET A 266 8.10 2.22 6.17
CA MET A 266 8.52 0.81 6.26
C MET A 266 9.12 0.32 4.94
N GLY A 267 8.44 0.58 3.82
CA GLY A 267 8.95 0.24 2.49
C GLY A 267 10.26 0.95 2.13
N TYR A 268 10.38 2.23 2.47
CA TYR A 268 11.59 3.01 2.26
C TYR A 268 12.79 2.44 3.06
N LEU A 269 12.58 2.18 4.36
CA LEU A 269 13.60 1.61 5.25
C LEU A 269 14.02 0.20 4.81
N ALA A 270 13.09 -0.59 4.29
CA ALA A 270 13.40 -1.93 3.79
C ALA A 270 14.46 -1.89 2.67
N VAL A 271 14.33 -0.98 1.70
CA VAL A 271 15.34 -0.79 0.65
C VAL A 271 16.67 -0.31 1.23
N GLU A 272 16.64 0.68 2.12
CA GLU A 272 17.86 1.22 2.73
C GLU A 272 18.67 0.13 3.45
N ARG A 273 17.99 -0.70 4.25
CA ARG A 273 18.61 -1.81 4.98
C ARG A 273 19.06 -2.94 4.08
N LEU A 274 18.26 -3.32 3.08
CA LEU A 274 18.64 -4.34 2.11
C LEU A 274 19.91 -3.95 1.34
N LEU A 275 20.04 -2.68 0.95
CA LEU A 275 21.24 -2.19 0.27
C LEU A 275 22.48 -2.22 1.18
N GLN A 276 22.33 -1.99 2.49
CA GLN A 276 23.43 -2.18 3.45
C GLN A 276 23.90 -3.64 3.47
N GLN A 277 22.94 -4.59 3.48
CA GLN A 277 23.22 -6.03 3.45
C GLN A 277 23.88 -6.46 2.14
N ILE A 278 23.40 -5.98 0.99
CA ILE A 278 24.01 -6.23 -0.32
C ILE A 278 25.47 -5.75 -0.36
N ARG A 279 25.77 -4.62 0.30
CA ARG A 279 27.14 -4.09 0.44
C ARG A 279 28.00 -4.84 1.46
N GLY A 280 27.48 -5.90 2.09
CA GLY A 280 28.21 -6.76 3.02
C GLY A 280 28.14 -6.34 4.49
N HIS A 281 27.28 -5.39 4.86
CA HIS A 281 27.05 -5.08 6.26
C HIS A 281 26.12 -6.14 6.87
N ALA A 282 26.50 -6.70 8.01
CA ALA A 282 25.61 -7.57 8.76
C ALA A 282 24.40 -6.76 9.25
N LEU A 283 23.21 -7.33 9.10
CA LEU A 283 21.99 -6.82 9.73
C LEU A 283 21.73 -7.63 11.00
N ASP A 284 21.22 -6.95 12.02
CA ASP A 284 20.68 -7.61 13.21
C ASP A 284 19.36 -8.30 12.84
N ASP A 285 19.10 -9.44 13.47
CA ASP A 285 17.82 -10.14 13.39
C ASP A 285 16.76 -9.43 14.26
N GLN A 286 17.16 -8.51 15.14
CA GLN A 286 16.22 -7.68 15.91
C GLN A 286 15.36 -6.81 14.97
N PRO A 287 14.02 -6.87 15.10
CA PRO A 287 13.13 -6.05 14.29
C PRO A 287 13.33 -4.56 14.52
N ILE A 288 13.35 -3.79 13.43
CA ILE A 288 13.28 -2.34 13.48
C ILE A 288 11.81 -1.95 13.61
N LYS A 289 11.42 -1.53 14.81
CA LYS A 289 10.08 -0.99 15.09
C LYS A 289 9.95 0.42 14.54
N VAL A 290 8.99 0.64 13.66
CA VAL A 290 8.61 1.97 13.15
C VAL A 290 7.43 2.48 13.96
N PRO A 291 7.54 3.63 14.65
CA PRO A 291 6.50 4.14 15.54
C PRO A 291 5.13 4.26 14.88
N THR A 292 4.08 3.84 15.60
CA THR A 292 2.70 4.01 15.18
C THR A 292 2.08 5.21 15.93
N ARG A 293 0.89 5.65 15.51
CA ARG A 293 0.21 6.74 16.20
C ARG A 293 -1.30 6.58 16.17
N LEU A 294 -1.99 7.11 17.18
CA LEU A 294 -3.44 7.16 17.20
C LEU A 294 -3.95 8.39 16.44
N VAL A 295 -4.82 8.18 15.46
CA VAL A 295 -5.53 9.22 14.71
C VAL A 295 -6.95 9.30 15.25
N VAL A 296 -7.22 10.33 16.05
CA VAL A 296 -8.49 10.53 16.76
C VAL A 296 -9.53 11.13 15.82
N ARG A 297 -10.72 10.52 15.80
CA ARG A 297 -11.92 10.97 15.08
C ARG A 297 -13.16 10.81 15.97
N GLU A 298 -14.33 10.64 15.36
CA GLU A 298 -15.62 10.68 16.05
C GLU A 298 -15.94 9.38 16.82
N SER A 299 -15.46 8.23 16.35
CA SER A 299 -15.89 6.92 16.84
C SER A 299 -15.44 6.56 18.26
N CYS A 300 -14.55 7.37 18.86
CA CYS A 300 -14.12 7.20 20.25
C CYS A 300 -14.82 8.16 21.25
N GLY A 301 -15.67 9.08 20.78
CA GLY A 301 -16.29 10.11 21.63
C GLY A 301 -15.67 11.49 21.53
N CYS A 302 -14.53 11.64 20.85
CA CYS A 302 -13.93 12.95 20.60
C CYS A 302 -14.77 13.77 19.61
N GLY A 303 -15.13 15.00 20.00
CA GLY A 303 -15.82 15.93 19.11
C GLY A 303 -14.89 16.56 18.07
N HIS A 304 -15.44 17.08 16.97
CA HIS A 304 -14.70 17.77 15.90
C HIS A 304 -13.77 18.91 16.40
N SER A 305 -14.07 19.53 17.56
CA SER A 305 -13.25 20.60 18.16
C SER A 305 -12.10 20.09 19.05
N ALA A 306 -12.18 18.85 19.55
CA ALA A 306 -11.17 18.24 20.44
C ALA A 306 -9.98 17.68 19.65
N VAL A 307 -10.22 17.18 18.43
CA VAL A 307 -9.17 16.69 17.51
C VAL A 307 -8.14 17.78 17.17
N LEU A 308 -8.58 19.03 17.03
CA LEU A 308 -7.70 20.20 16.84
C LEU A 308 -6.96 20.60 18.13
N ALA A 309 -7.51 20.30 19.31
CA ALA A 309 -6.92 20.67 20.60
C ALA A 309 -5.78 19.72 21.01
N ASP A 310 -5.91 18.40 20.81
CA ASP A 310 -4.86 17.42 21.11
C ASP A 310 -3.58 17.64 20.26
N VAL A 311 -3.75 18.04 19.00
CA VAL A 311 -2.63 18.41 18.11
C VAL A 311 -1.91 19.67 18.62
N LEU A 312 -2.66 20.60 19.24
CA LEU A 312 -2.12 21.81 19.85
C LEU A 312 -1.46 21.53 21.21
N ASP A 313 -1.97 20.58 22.00
CA ASP A 313 -1.40 20.20 23.31
C ASP A 313 -0.08 19.43 23.19
N LEU A 314 0.11 18.62 22.14
CA LEU A 314 1.42 18.02 21.81
C LEU A 314 2.48 19.06 21.44
N ALA A 315 2.06 20.25 20.98
CA ALA A 315 2.95 21.37 20.67
C ALA A 315 3.18 22.30 21.89
N ALA A 316 2.39 22.15 22.96
CA ALA A 316 2.44 22.97 24.16
C ALA A 316 3.35 22.35 25.23
N MET A 317 4.67 22.42 25.04
CA MET A 317 5.58 22.41 26.19
C MET A 317 5.51 23.80 26.86
N PRO A 318 5.46 23.91 28.20
CA PRO A 318 5.55 25.20 28.86
C PRO A 318 6.98 25.72 28.70
N THR A 319 7.18 26.66 27.77
CA THR A 319 8.39 27.46 27.74
C THR A 319 8.19 28.64 28.70
N GLU A 320 8.91 28.61 29.82
CA GLU A 320 8.99 29.73 30.80
C GLU A 320 9.69 30.98 30.22
N ASP A 321 10.07 30.96 28.94
CA ASP A 321 10.87 31.99 28.31
C ASP A 321 10.02 33.02 27.55
N THR A 322 10.23 34.29 27.85
CA THR A 322 9.49 35.44 27.28
C THR A 322 10.04 35.93 25.93
N ALA A 323 10.98 35.17 25.35
CA ALA A 323 11.59 35.48 24.07
C ALA A 323 10.75 34.95 22.90
N PRO A 324 10.68 35.67 21.76
CA PRO A 324 10.01 35.18 20.57
C PRO A 324 10.64 33.85 20.10
N PRO A 325 9.82 32.84 19.71
CA PRO A 325 10.34 31.54 19.33
C PRO A 325 11.25 31.66 18.11
N SER A 326 12.40 31.01 18.17
CA SER A 326 13.35 30.94 17.06
C SER A 326 12.77 30.13 15.89
N ALA A 327 13.24 30.41 14.67
CA ALA A 327 12.89 29.62 13.48
C ALA A 327 13.15 28.11 13.68
N ALA A 328 14.19 27.75 14.45
CA ALA A 328 14.52 26.37 14.78
C ALA A 328 13.46 25.70 15.68
N GLN A 329 12.94 26.40 16.68
CA GLN A 329 11.87 25.90 17.55
C GLN A 329 10.57 25.70 16.78
N LEU A 330 10.18 26.67 15.94
CA LEU A 330 9.01 26.54 15.05
C LEU A 330 9.17 25.37 14.10
N THR A 331 10.34 25.24 13.47
CA THR A 331 10.66 24.12 12.58
C THR A 331 10.46 22.80 13.30
N GLN A 332 11.01 22.64 14.50
CA GLN A 332 10.93 21.40 15.26
C GLN A 332 9.47 21.05 15.61
N GLN A 333 8.70 22.01 16.12
CA GLN A 333 7.30 21.79 16.51
C GLN A 333 6.42 21.47 15.31
N MET A 334 6.55 22.23 14.22
CA MET A 334 5.83 21.97 12.96
C MET A 334 6.23 20.62 12.37
N THR A 335 7.53 20.29 12.35
CA THR A 335 8.03 19.01 11.83
C THR A 335 7.42 17.87 12.61
N GLN A 336 7.41 17.94 13.94
CA GLN A 336 6.80 16.92 14.78
C GLN A 336 5.29 16.78 14.49
N ALA A 337 4.60 17.89 14.34
CA ALA A 337 3.15 17.90 14.15
C ALA A 337 2.71 17.50 12.72
N VAL A 338 3.51 17.80 11.69
CA VAL A 338 3.26 17.36 10.30
C VAL A 338 3.73 15.91 10.09
N LEU A 339 4.83 15.50 10.73
CA LEU A 339 5.27 14.09 10.75
C LEU A 339 4.21 13.16 11.29
N VAL A 340 3.43 13.67 12.25
CA VAL A 340 2.24 12.99 12.74
C VAL A 340 1.36 12.77 11.51
N GLU A 341 0.81 13.79 10.86
CA GLU A 341 -0.18 13.54 9.79
C GLU A 341 0.32 12.86 8.49
N ALA A 342 1.59 13.01 8.11
CA ALA A 342 2.09 12.65 6.78
C ALA A 342 2.17 11.13 6.49
N GLN A 343 1.78 10.73 5.28
CA GLN A 343 1.79 9.33 4.85
C GLN A 343 2.84 9.01 3.78
N GLY A 344 3.24 9.98 2.95
CA GLY A 344 4.13 9.79 1.80
C GLY A 344 5.43 10.61 1.82
N LEU A 345 5.49 11.68 2.61
CA LEU A 345 6.68 12.52 2.76
C LEU A 345 7.67 11.92 3.75
N ALA A 346 8.96 11.92 3.38
CA ALA A 346 10.01 11.50 4.29
C ALA A 346 10.27 12.57 5.37
N ARG A 347 10.82 12.15 6.52
CA ARG A 347 11.08 13.05 7.65
C ARG A 347 11.97 14.24 7.30
N ASP A 348 13.01 13.99 6.52
CA ASP A 348 13.94 15.01 6.02
C ASP A 348 13.27 16.00 5.05
N GLU A 349 12.33 15.53 4.22
CA GLU A 349 11.51 16.40 3.37
C GLU A 349 10.58 17.29 4.22
N ILE A 350 9.90 16.70 5.21
CA ILE A 350 9.01 17.44 6.12
C ILE A 350 9.81 18.49 6.90
N GLU A 351 10.97 18.12 7.46
CA GLU A 351 11.83 19.05 8.19
C GLU A 351 12.30 20.20 7.31
N PHE A 352 12.70 19.90 6.06
CA PHE A 352 13.08 20.90 5.08
C PHE A 352 11.93 21.87 4.77
N TYR A 353 10.72 21.36 4.53
CA TYR A 353 9.54 22.17 4.25
C TYR A 353 9.11 23.01 5.46
N CYS A 354 9.10 22.43 6.67
CA CYS A 354 8.77 23.16 7.89
C CYS A 354 9.77 24.29 8.15
N ARG A 355 11.06 24.06 7.92
CA ARG A 355 12.09 25.10 8.05
C ARG A 355 11.92 26.22 7.04
N SER A 356 11.66 25.88 5.79
CA SER A 356 11.40 26.84 4.72
C SER A 356 10.18 27.70 5.04
N LEU A 357 9.09 27.06 5.44
CA LEU A 357 7.82 27.71 5.78
C LEU A 357 7.94 28.62 7.02
N ALA A 358 8.62 28.17 8.08
CA ALA A 358 8.86 28.97 9.28
C ALA A 358 9.72 30.20 8.97
N THR A 359 10.75 30.05 8.12
CA THR A 359 11.61 31.16 7.69
C THR A 359 10.83 32.17 6.86
N ALA A 360 10.02 31.71 5.91
CA ALA A 360 9.18 32.56 5.07
C ALA A 360 8.13 33.31 5.91
N PHE A 361 7.51 32.64 6.88
CA PHE A 361 6.56 33.24 7.82
C PHE A 361 7.19 34.39 8.61
N LEU A 362 8.33 34.14 9.28
CA LEU A 362 9.02 35.15 10.07
C LEU A 362 9.46 36.35 9.21
N ASN A 363 9.95 36.10 8.00
CA ASN A 363 10.32 37.16 7.06
C ASN A 363 9.09 38.00 6.65
N SER A 364 8.00 37.36 6.23
CA SER A 364 6.74 38.03 5.86
C SER A 364 6.16 38.89 6.99
N VAL A 365 6.22 38.41 8.24
CA VAL A 365 5.80 39.17 9.43
C VAL A 365 6.71 40.37 9.68
N GLN A 366 8.02 40.23 9.46
CA GLN A 366 8.99 41.31 9.66
C GLN A 366 8.92 42.39 8.56
N THR A 367 8.67 42.01 7.31
CA THR A 367 8.65 42.92 6.16
C THR A 367 7.26 43.47 5.83
N HIS A 368 6.21 42.98 6.51
CA HIS A 368 4.79 43.27 6.20
C HIS A 368 4.42 42.93 4.74
N ASP A 369 5.05 41.89 4.19
CA ASP A 369 4.78 41.39 2.82
C ASP A 369 4.32 39.92 2.89
N PRO A 370 3.06 39.61 2.52
CA PRO A 370 2.55 38.24 2.59
C PRO A 370 3.09 37.32 1.48
N LEU A 371 3.64 37.87 0.39
CA LEU A 371 3.97 37.11 -0.81
C LEU A 371 5.03 36.00 -0.59
N PRO A 372 6.14 36.22 0.16
CA PRO A 372 7.12 35.17 0.40
C PRO A 372 6.53 33.94 1.10
N PHE A 373 5.70 34.15 2.13
CA PHE A 373 5.04 33.07 2.85
C PHE A 373 3.99 32.35 2.00
N GLN A 374 3.16 33.08 1.27
CA GLN A 374 2.14 32.50 0.39
C GLN A 374 2.80 31.64 -0.71
N ALA A 375 3.82 32.16 -1.38
CA ALA A 375 4.53 31.45 -2.45
C ALA A 375 5.21 30.17 -1.94
N GLU A 376 5.82 30.21 -0.74
CA GLU A 376 6.44 29.02 -0.17
C GLU A 376 5.39 27.98 0.24
N LEU A 377 4.26 28.40 0.82
CA LEU A 377 3.16 27.50 1.15
C LEU A 377 2.58 26.83 -0.12
N GLU A 378 2.31 27.59 -1.17
CA GLU A 378 1.83 27.04 -2.46
C GLU A 378 2.82 26.03 -3.05
N SER A 379 4.11 26.33 -3.00
CA SER A 379 5.19 25.43 -3.45
C SER A 379 5.23 24.14 -2.64
N ILE A 380 5.06 24.22 -1.31
CA ILE A 380 4.98 23.06 -0.42
C ILE A 380 3.73 22.23 -0.71
N LEU A 381 2.56 22.85 -0.86
CA LEU A 381 1.30 22.17 -1.19
C LEU A 381 1.38 21.44 -2.55
N GLY A 382 1.98 22.08 -3.56
CA GLY A 382 2.24 21.46 -4.86
C GLY A 382 3.14 20.24 -4.76
N ARG A 383 4.24 20.32 -4.00
CA ARG A 383 5.17 19.19 -3.78
C ARG A 383 4.54 18.06 -2.97
N THR A 384 3.74 18.39 -1.94
CA THR A 384 3.04 17.43 -1.09
C THR A 384 2.03 16.61 -1.89
N THR A 385 1.17 17.30 -2.65
CA THR A 385 0.16 16.63 -3.47
C THR A 385 0.77 15.81 -4.60
N ALA A 386 1.90 16.24 -5.17
CA ALA A 386 2.65 15.46 -6.17
C ALA A 386 3.25 14.16 -5.61
N ARG A 387 3.47 14.08 -4.29
CA ARG A 387 3.90 12.86 -3.59
C ARG A 387 2.73 11.96 -3.16
N GLY A 388 1.49 12.38 -3.40
CA GLY A 388 0.28 11.63 -3.05
C GLY A 388 -0.22 11.86 -1.62
N ASP A 389 0.39 12.77 -0.88
CA ASP A 389 -0.06 13.20 0.45
C ASP A 389 -1.19 14.24 0.37
N ASP A 390 -1.98 14.38 1.44
CA ASP A 390 -3.06 15.37 1.51
C ASP A 390 -2.50 16.79 1.73
N ALA A 391 -3.05 17.77 1.02
CA ALA A 391 -2.79 19.18 1.31
C ALA A 391 -3.17 19.56 2.76
N HIS A 392 -4.15 18.87 3.35
CA HIS A 392 -4.64 19.09 4.72
C HIS A 392 -3.53 18.98 5.78
N LEU A 393 -2.50 18.17 5.55
CA LEU A 393 -1.37 17.95 6.47
C LEU A 393 -0.78 19.27 7.00
N TRP A 394 -0.77 20.31 6.17
CA TRP A 394 -0.19 21.59 6.51
C TRP A 394 -1.09 22.47 7.40
N GLN A 395 -2.38 22.13 7.61
CA GLN A 395 -3.24 22.81 8.59
C GLN A 395 -2.67 22.73 10.01
N VAL A 396 -2.02 21.61 10.34
CA VAL A 396 -1.38 21.41 11.63
C VAL A 396 -0.18 22.35 11.78
N ALA A 397 0.67 22.47 10.75
CA ALA A 397 1.76 23.43 10.72
C ALA A 397 1.27 24.88 10.88
N ILE A 398 0.18 25.26 10.20
CA ILE A 398 -0.44 26.59 10.36
C ILE A 398 -1.00 26.79 11.78
N SER A 399 -1.57 25.74 12.39
CA SER A 399 -2.06 25.78 13.77
C SER A 399 -0.93 26.01 14.78
N VAL A 400 0.24 25.38 14.58
CA VAL A 400 1.46 25.64 15.38
C VAL A 400 1.94 27.08 15.20
N LEU A 401 2.00 27.58 13.97
CA LEU A 401 2.38 28.98 13.72
C LEU A 401 1.42 29.96 14.40
N ARG A 402 0.11 29.68 14.38
CA ARG A 402 -0.91 30.49 15.05
C ARG A 402 -0.75 30.51 16.57
N SER A 403 -0.51 29.37 17.21
CA SER A 403 -0.35 29.31 18.66
C SER A 403 0.85 30.15 19.13
N GLN A 404 1.94 30.11 18.36
CA GLN A 404 3.17 30.84 18.64
C GLN A 404 3.08 32.33 18.28
N ALA A 405 2.38 32.69 17.19
CA ALA A 405 2.16 34.08 16.79
C ALA A 405 1.46 34.91 17.88
N ARG A 406 0.59 34.27 18.67
CA ARG A 406 -0.09 34.92 19.82
C ARG A 406 0.86 35.38 20.93
N GLN A 407 2.07 34.83 20.98
CA GLN A 407 3.09 35.18 21.96
C GLN A 407 4.00 36.34 21.51
N LEU A 408 3.91 36.77 20.24
CA LEU A 408 4.73 37.87 19.70
C LEU A 408 4.21 39.25 20.15
N PRO A 409 5.00 40.09 20.86
CA PRO A 409 4.50 41.31 21.51
C PRO A 409 4.11 42.49 20.59
N ALA A 410 4.28 42.42 19.26
CA ALA A 410 4.23 43.61 18.40
C ALA A 410 3.12 43.65 17.33
N LEU A 411 2.45 42.54 16.99
CA LEU A 411 1.56 42.49 15.81
C LEU A 411 0.33 41.61 16.10
N ARG A 412 -0.71 42.15 16.75
CA ARG A 412 -1.93 41.38 17.06
C ARG A 412 -2.89 41.21 15.87
N GLN A 413 -2.68 41.89 14.74
CA GLN A 413 -3.62 41.85 13.59
C GLN A 413 -3.03 41.31 12.28
N GLU A 414 -1.76 41.60 11.95
CA GLU A 414 -1.18 41.16 10.67
C GLU A 414 -0.85 39.66 10.53
N PRO A 415 -0.26 38.96 11.53
CA PRO A 415 0.02 37.54 11.40
C PRO A 415 -1.26 36.69 11.33
N GLU A 416 -2.36 37.13 11.97
CA GLU A 416 -3.63 36.39 11.91
C GLU A 416 -4.24 36.41 10.51
N ALA A 417 -4.21 37.55 9.81
CA ALA A 417 -4.69 37.65 8.42
C ALA A 417 -3.86 36.75 7.48
N LEU A 418 -2.54 36.75 7.63
CA LEU A 418 -1.63 35.91 6.85
C LEU A 418 -1.87 34.40 7.09
N LEU A 419 -2.20 34.02 8.33
CA LEU A 419 -2.54 32.64 8.68
C LEU A 419 -3.96 32.26 8.21
N ASP A 420 -4.93 33.18 8.23
CA ASP A 420 -6.25 32.94 7.65
C ASP A 420 -6.17 32.73 6.13
N ASP A 421 -5.38 33.55 5.42
CA ASP A 421 -5.10 33.37 3.99
C ASP A 421 -4.44 32.02 3.70
N ALA A 422 -3.50 31.58 4.54
CA ALA A 422 -2.91 30.25 4.42
C ALA A 422 -3.94 29.12 4.53
N ARG A 423 -4.93 29.25 5.43
CA ARG A 423 -6.01 28.25 5.56
C ARG A 423 -6.91 28.24 4.33
N VAL A 424 -7.14 29.40 3.71
CA VAL A 424 -7.87 29.52 2.43
C VAL A 424 -7.09 28.84 1.30
N LEU A 425 -5.76 29.06 1.22
CA LEU A 425 -4.89 28.41 0.24
C LEU A 425 -4.88 26.89 0.40
N ILE A 426 -4.74 26.37 1.61
CA ILE A 426 -4.81 24.93 1.88
C ILE A 426 -6.19 24.38 1.47
N SER A 427 -7.27 25.07 1.81
CA SER A 427 -8.63 24.66 1.43
C SER A 427 -8.82 24.65 -0.10
N ALA A 428 -8.23 25.61 -0.81
CA ALA A 428 -8.23 25.63 -2.27
C ALA A 428 -7.43 24.46 -2.86
N ALA A 429 -6.25 24.16 -2.31
CA ALA A 429 -5.42 23.02 -2.70
C ALA A 429 -6.13 21.68 -2.46
N MET A 430 -6.77 21.48 -1.30
CA MET A 430 -7.58 20.29 -1.01
C MET A 430 -8.72 20.11 -2.03
N ARG A 431 -9.46 21.19 -2.36
CA ARG A 431 -10.51 21.14 -3.38
C ARG A 431 -9.95 20.81 -4.77
N GLN A 432 -8.78 21.35 -5.12
CA GLN A 432 -8.13 21.07 -6.40
C GLN A 432 -7.64 19.62 -6.46
N GLN A 433 -7.04 19.11 -5.40
CA GLN A 433 -6.64 17.71 -5.26
C GLN A 433 -7.83 16.76 -5.40
N HIS A 434 -8.92 17.01 -4.67
CA HIS A 434 -10.13 16.20 -4.77
C HIS A 434 -10.73 16.23 -6.19
N ARG A 435 -10.80 17.42 -6.82
CA ARG A 435 -11.27 17.53 -8.22
C ARG A 435 -10.39 16.75 -9.18
N ARG A 436 -9.05 16.80 -9.01
CA ARG A 436 -8.12 15.99 -9.81
C ARG A 436 -8.39 14.50 -9.63
N GLN A 437 -8.49 14.01 -8.39
CA GLN A 437 -8.82 12.61 -8.11
C GLN A 437 -10.14 12.17 -8.77
N VAL A 438 -11.20 13.00 -8.70
CA VAL A 438 -12.48 12.69 -9.37
C VAL A 438 -12.32 12.63 -10.90
N VAL A 439 -11.56 13.56 -11.50
CA VAL A 439 -11.28 13.57 -12.93
C VAL A 439 -10.45 12.35 -13.32
N ASP A 440 -9.41 12.02 -12.58
CA ASP A 440 -8.50 10.90 -12.82
C ASP A 440 -9.24 9.55 -12.69
N HIS A 441 -10.14 9.41 -11.72
CA HIS A 441 -11.01 8.23 -11.62
C HIS A 441 -11.96 8.09 -12.80
N ARG A 442 -12.60 9.18 -13.24
CA ARG A 442 -13.47 9.17 -14.43
C ARG A 442 -12.67 8.83 -15.68
N TRP A 443 -11.50 9.44 -15.84
CA TRP A 443 -10.58 9.15 -16.93
C TRP A 443 -10.20 7.67 -16.92
N THR A 444 -9.78 7.13 -15.77
CA THR A 444 -9.42 5.72 -15.58
C THR A 444 -10.57 4.79 -15.94
N SER A 445 -11.76 5.03 -15.38
CA SER A 445 -12.94 4.19 -15.63
C SER A 445 -13.36 4.20 -17.11
N ASN A 446 -13.33 5.37 -17.75
CA ASN A 446 -13.61 5.48 -19.19
C ASN A 446 -12.56 4.71 -20.00
N HIS A 447 -11.28 4.78 -19.59
CA HIS A 447 -10.22 4.12 -20.34
C HIS A 447 -10.29 2.60 -20.23
N VAL A 448 -10.50 2.09 -19.01
CA VAL A 448 -10.72 0.66 -18.78
C VAL A 448 -11.96 0.16 -19.53
N GLY A 449 -13.06 0.95 -19.54
CA GLY A 449 -14.26 0.61 -20.29
C GLY A 449 -14.04 0.49 -21.81
N ARG A 450 -13.32 1.45 -22.40
CA ARG A 450 -12.99 1.43 -23.83
C ARG A 450 -12.01 0.30 -24.18
N LEU A 451 -11.01 0.05 -23.33
CA LEU A 451 -10.11 -1.10 -23.50
C LEU A 451 -10.89 -2.43 -23.51
N THR A 452 -11.82 -2.59 -22.57
CA THR A 452 -12.68 -3.77 -22.48
C THR A 452 -13.49 -3.95 -23.77
N ALA A 453 -14.12 -2.88 -24.28
CA ALA A 453 -14.89 -2.92 -25.52
C ALA A 453 -14.03 -3.30 -26.74
N LEU A 454 -12.82 -2.74 -26.86
CA LEU A 454 -11.89 -3.09 -27.94
C LEU A 454 -11.50 -4.56 -27.90
N LEU A 455 -11.10 -5.06 -26.72
CA LEU A 455 -10.63 -6.43 -26.55
C LEU A 455 -11.74 -7.48 -26.74
N LEU A 456 -13.00 -7.14 -26.43
CA LEU A 456 -14.16 -8.03 -26.70
C LEU A 456 -14.41 -8.24 -28.20
N THR A 457 -13.98 -7.32 -29.06
CA THR A 457 -14.15 -7.43 -30.51
C THR A 457 -13.00 -8.13 -31.22
N ALA A 458 -11.88 -8.37 -30.53
CA ALA A 458 -10.70 -8.97 -31.13
C ALA A 458 -10.91 -10.48 -31.35
N LEU A 459 -10.71 -10.93 -32.59
CA LEU A 459 -10.91 -12.33 -32.99
C LEU A 459 -9.62 -13.17 -32.88
N ASP A 460 -8.47 -12.51 -32.81
CA ASP A 460 -7.16 -13.13 -32.76
C ASP A 460 -6.16 -12.29 -31.94
N GLU A 461 -4.99 -12.88 -31.68
CA GLU A 461 -3.91 -12.23 -30.93
C GLU A 461 -3.34 -10.99 -31.62
N ALA A 462 -3.30 -10.94 -32.96
CA ALA A 462 -2.72 -9.82 -33.67
C ALA A 462 -3.58 -8.55 -33.47
N GLN A 463 -4.89 -8.69 -33.55
CA GLN A 463 -5.85 -7.61 -33.27
C GLN A 463 -5.78 -7.14 -31.82
N ILE A 464 -5.58 -8.06 -30.87
CA ILE A 464 -5.35 -7.73 -29.45
C ILE A 464 -4.11 -6.84 -29.32
N TYR A 465 -2.99 -7.25 -29.90
CA TYR A 465 -1.72 -6.51 -29.78
C TYR A 465 -1.78 -5.13 -30.46
N GLU A 466 -2.38 -5.04 -31.65
CA GLU A 466 -2.54 -3.77 -32.37
C GLU A 466 -3.40 -2.76 -31.58
N SER A 467 -4.53 -3.23 -31.05
CA SER A 467 -5.42 -2.41 -30.23
C SER A 467 -4.71 -1.88 -28.98
N LEU A 468 -3.93 -2.74 -28.31
CA LEU A 468 -3.19 -2.36 -27.10
C LEU A 468 -2.04 -1.40 -27.39
N ALA A 469 -1.29 -1.60 -28.47
CA ALA A 469 -0.18 -0.73 -28.83
C ALA A 469 -0.63 0.73 -28.94
N HIS A 470 -1.76 0.96 -29.59
CA HIS A 470 -2.36 2.28 -29.72
C HIS A 470 -2.93 2.78 -28.38
N TYR A 471 -3.68 1.94 -27.68
CA TYR A 471 -4.46 2.35 -26.53
C TYR A 471 -3.63 2.61 -25.27
N LEU A 472 -2.63 1.78 -25.00
CA LEU A 472 -1.75 1.94 -23.85
C LEU A 472 -0.92 3.23 -23.94
N ALA A 473 -0.53 3.64 -25.16
CA ALA A 473 0.14 4.91 -25.38
C ALA A 473 -0.76 6.12 -25.05
N GLU A 474 -2.06 6.09 -25.39
CA GLU A 474 -3.04 7.12 -24.97
C GLU A 474 -3.16 7.22 -23.44
N MET A 475 -2.91 6.10 -22.74
CA MET A 475 -2.93 6.02 -21.28
C MET A 475 -1.62 6.45 -20.62
N GLY A 476 -0.60 6.89 -21.37
CA GLY A 476 0.72 7.24 -20.85
C GLY A 476 1.58 6.03 -20.45
N ILE A 477 1.18 4.82 -20.88
CA ILE A 477 1.93 3.59 -20.63
C ILE A 477 2.88 3.35 -21.80
N HIS A 478 4.17 3.59 -21.55
CA HIS A 478 5.23 3.48 -22.55
C HIS A 478 6.08 2.20 -22.42
N THR A 479 5.77 1.35 -21.45
CA THR A 479 6.40 0.04 -21.29
C THR A 479 5.34 -0.96 -20.90
N ALA A 480 5.11 -1.94 -21.76
CA ALA A 480 4.22 -3.06 -21.52
C ALA A 480 4.77 -4.28 -22.27
N TRP A 481 5.36 -5.21 -21.54
CA TRP A 481 5.92 -6.44 -22.10
C TRP A 481 5.03 -7.61 -21.72
N LEU A 482 4.59 -8.37 -22.72
CA LEU A 482 3.84 -9.60 -22.55
C LEU A 482 4.81 -10.78 -22.65
N ALA A 483 4.99 -11.53 -21.57
CA ALA A 483 5.78 -12.74 -21.54
C ALA A 483 4.87 -13.96 -21.40
N LEU A 484 4.80 -14.82 -22.42
CA LEU A 484 4.05 -16.07 -22.40
C LEU A 484 4.98 -17.24 -22.15
N PHE A 485 4.61 -18.13 -21.22
CA PHE A 485 5.46 -19.25 -20.82
C PHE A 485 5.47 -20.37 -21.87
N GLU A 486 6.63 -21.00 -22.01
CA GLU A 486 6.84 -22.21 -22.79
C GLU A 486 7.56 -23.24 -21.91
N ALA A 487 7.01 -24.45 -21.89
CA ALA A 487 7.54 -25.56 -21.10
C ALA A 487 8.74 -26.20 -21.79
N GLU A 488 9.72 -26.62 -21.00
CA GLU A 488 10.81 -27.51 -21.41
C GLU A 488 10.93 -28.59 -20.33
N ASP A 489 10.85 -29.86 -20.74
CA ASP A 489 10.81 -31.01 -19.84
C ASP A 489 9.73 -30.85 -18.75
N ASP A 490 10.11 -30.97 -17.47
CA ASP A 490 9.22 -30.85 -16.31
C ASP A 490 9.06 -29.41 -15.80
N ASP A 491 9.72 -28.42 -16.41
CA ASP A 491 9.61 -27.00 -16.02
C ASP A 491 8.60 -26.26 -16.91
N PRO A 492 7.36 -26.01 -16.43
CA PRO A 492 6.30 -25.38 -17.22
C PRO A 492 6.55 -23.89 -17.49
N VAL A 493 7.59 -23.30 -16.88
CA VAL A 493 7.96 -21.89 -17.04
C VAL A 493 9.41 -21.72 -17.48
N ALA A 494 10.01 -22.74 -18.09
CA ALA A 494 11.42 -22.74 -18.49
C ALA A 494 11.80 -21.55 -19.40
N TRP A 495 10.95 -21.29 -20.40
CA TRP A 495 11.16 -20.27 -21.43
C TRP A 495 9.99 -19.29 -21.50
N SER A 496 10.27 -18.10 -22.00
CA SER A 496 9.26 -17.08 -22.26
C SER A 496 9.43 -16.49 -23.66
N ARG A 497 8.33 -16.39 -24.40
CA ARG A 497 8.20 -15.51 -25.56
C ARG A 497 7.76 -14.14 -25.09
N ILE A 498 8.66 -13.17 -25.20
CA ILE A 498 8.47 -11.81 -24.71
C ILE A 498 8.21 -10.87 -25.87
N ARG A 499 7.05 -10.21 -25.85
CA ARG A 499 6.62 -9.23 -26.85
C ARG A 499 6.53 -7.85 -26.20
N ASP A 500 7.06 -6.84 -26.88
CA ASP A 500 6.81 -5.45 -26.55
C ASP A 500 5.45 -5.04 -27.15
N VAL A 501 4.45 -4.87 -26.29
CA VAL A 501 3.07 -4.60 -26.71
C VAL A 501 2.91 -3.17 -27.24
N VAL A 502 3.70 -2.23 -26.73
CA VAL A 502 3.64 -0.81 -27.17
C VAL A 502 4.55 -0.53 -28.37
N ALA A 503 5.54 -1.40 -28.62
CA ALA A 503 6.38 -1.33 -29.81
C ALA A 503 6.30 -2.64 -30.63
N PRO A 504 5.18 -2.89 -31.34
CA PRO A 504 4.94 -4.16 -32.04
C PRO A 504 5.94 -4.46 -33.17
N ALA A 505 6.68 -3.44 -33.64
CA ALA A 505 7.76 -3.59 -34.62
C ALA A 505 9.05 -4.21 -34.02
N ARG A 506 9.20 -4.21 -32.69
CA ARG A 506 10.33 -4.91 -32.04
C ARG A 506 10.17 -6.42 -32.21
N PRO A 507 11.27 -7.15 -32.47
CA PRO A 507 11.21 -8.60 -32.58
C PRO A 507 10.79 -9.23 -31.25
N VAL A 508 9.99 -10.30 -31.33
CA VAL A 508 9.66 -11.12 -30.16
C VAL A 508 10.94 -11.81 -29.69
N LEU A 509 11.26 -11.66 -28.41
CA LEU A 509 12.40 -12.34 -27.80
C LEU A 509 11.99 -13.70 -27.27
N HIS A 510 12.86 -14.68 -27.41
CA HIS A 510 12.73 -15.99 -26.78
C HIS A 510 13.90 -16.16 -25.81
N SER A 511 13.61 -16.21 -24.52
CA SER A 511 14.64 -16.22 -23.47
C SER A 511 14.23 -17.06 -22.27
N ARG A 512 15.23 -17.47 -21.47
CA ARG A 512 14.97 -18.17 -20.19
C ARG A 512 14.14 -17.27 -19.30
N THR A 513 12.99 -17.74 -18.82
CA THR A 513 12.06 -16.92 -18.03
C THR A 513 12.73 -16.31 -16.80
N ARG A 514 13.57 -17.09 -16.11
CA ARG A 514 14.33 -16.66 -14.93
C ARG A 514 15.48 -15.69 -15.26
N SER A 515 15.73 -15.36 -16.52
CA SER A 515 16.70 -14.32 -16.92
C SER A 515 16.03 -12.97 -17.20
N PHE A 516 14.74 -12.81 -16.89
CA PHE A 516 14.02 -11.54 -17.02
C PHE A 516 14.58 -10.46 -16.06
N PRO A 517 14.61 -9.17 -16.44
CA PRO A 517 14.28 -8.63 -17.77
C PRO A 517 15.37 -8.94 -18.80
N PRO A 518 15.02 -9.14 -20.08
CA PRO A 518 15.99 -9.47 -21.12
C PRO A 518 17.03 -8.34 -21.27
N PRO A 519 18.34 -8.63 -21.27
CA PRO A 519 19.40 -7.62 -21.36
C PRO A 519 19.27 -6.66 -22.54
N GLU A 520 18.72 -7.12 -23.66
CA GLU A 520 18.51 -6.35 -24.88
C GLU A 520 17.51 -5.20 -24.70
N TRP A 521 16.62 -5.31 -23.72
CA TRP A 521 15.58 -4.31 -23.43
C TRP A 521 15.81 -3.58 -22.11
N GLN A 522 16.91 -3.86 -21.43
CA GLN A 522 17.38 -3.04 -20.31
C GLN A 522 17.91 -1.72 -20.90
N GLY A 523 17.35 -0.58 -20.48
CA GLY A 523 17.60 0.73 -21.11
C GLY A 523 19.06 1.20 -21.04
N ASP A 524 19.35 2.33 -21.72
CA ASP A 524 20.67 2.94 -21.96
C ASP A 524 21.45 3.40 -20.70
N GLY A 525 21.72 2.51 -19.74
CA GLY A 525 22.50 2.80 -18.54
C GLY A 525 21.75 3.55 -17.43
N ARG A 526 20.43 3.43 -17.36
CA ARG A 526 19.60 3.95 -16.24
C ARG A 526 18.94 2.82 -15.45
N PRO A 527 18.69 2.99 -14.14
CA PRO A 527 17.95 1.99 -13.38
C PRO A 527 16.53 1.84 -13.91
N PHE A 528 16.03 0.60 -13.97
CA PHE A 528 14.63 0.32 -14.33
C PHE A 528 13.77 0.06 -13.09
N SER A 529 12.47 0.26 -13.22
CA SER A 529 11.50 -0.08 -12.19
C SER A 529 10.27 -0.74 -12.82
N LEU A 530 10.16 -2.06 -12.69
CA LEU A 530 9.14 -2.85 -13.36
C LEU A 530 8.15 -3.48 -12.37
N ALA A 531 6.87 -3.42 -12.69
CA ALA A 531 5.80 -4.16 -12.02
C ALA A 531 5.41 -5.39 -12.84
N LEU A 532 5.50 -6.58 -12.24
CA LEU A 532 5.23 -7.86 -12.88
C LEU A 532 3.88 -8.40 -12.38
N LEU A 533 2.91 -8.47 -13.29
CA LEU A 533 1.55 -8.90 -13.03
C LEU A 533 1.31 -10.26 -13.70
N PRO A 534 1.02 -11.33 -12.95
CA PRO A 534 0.68 -12.61 -13.54
C PRO A 534 -0.59 -12.52 -14.38
N LEU A 535 -0.63 -13.26 -15.50
CA LEU A 535 -1.82 -13.41 -16.32
C LEU A 535 -2.58 -14.66 -15.89
N SER A 536 -3.60 -14.48 -15.06
CA SER A 536 -4.36 -15.56 -14.45
C SER A 536 -5.24 -16.29 -15.47
N GLY A 537 -5.16 -17.62 -15.51
CA GLY A 537 -6.04 -18.51 -16.29
C GLY A 537 -6.54 -19.68 -15.44
N GLN A 538 -7.62 -20.35 -15.86
CA GLN A 538 -8.23 -21.46 -15.08
C GLN A 538 -7.30 -22.67 -14.86
N GLN A 539 -6.17 -22.77 -15.56
CA GLN A 539 -5.18 -23.86 -15.42
C GLN A 539 -3.75 -23.36 -15.22
N GLY A 540 -3.58 -22.38 -14.33
CA GLY A 540 -2.29 -21.75 -14.01
C GLY A 540 -1.83 -20.81 -15.11
N GLY A 541 -1.40 -19.61 -14.71
CA GLY A 541 -1.26 -18.47 -15.60
C GLY A 541 -0.45 -18.74 -16.88
N ALA A 542 -0.91 -18.16 -18.00
CA ALA A 542 -0.30 -18.33 -19.32
C ALA A 542 1.05 -17.58 -19.46
N GLY A 543 1.38 -16.73 -18.49
CA GLY A 543 2.46 -15.77 -18.58
C GLY A 543 2.35 -14.68 -17.53
N PHE A 544 3.06 -13.58 -17.76
CA PHE A 544 2.95 -12.36 -16.99
C PHE A 544 3.09 -11.14 -17.90
N MET A 545 2.61 -10.00 -17.43
CA MET A 545 2.92 -8.70 -18.02
C MET A 545 3.90 -7.95 -17.15
N ALA A 546 4.82 -7.21 -17.77
CA ALA A 546 5.70 -6.28 -17.09
C ALA A 546 5.45 -4.85 -17.59
N PHE A 547 5.29 -3.92 -16.67
CA PHE A 547 5.09 -2.50 -16.97
C PHE A 547 6.10 -1.65 -16.20
N ASP A 548 6.30 -0.40 -16.62
CA ASP A 548 6.91 0.58 -15.72
C ASP A 548 6.01 0.72 -14.47
N ALA A 549 6.63 0.66 -13.30
CA ALA A 549 5.95 0.71 -12.01
C ALA A 549 5.46 2.12 -11.62
N ILE A 550 5.21 3.05 -12.54
CA ILE A 550 4.66 4.40 -12.25
C ILE A 550 3.15 4.35 -11.93
N HIS A 551 2.35 3.78 -12.84
CA HIS A 551 0.87 3.85 -12.82
C HIS A 551 0.22 2.58 -12.28
N LEU A 552 0.61 2.15 -11.08
CA LEU A 552 0.12 0.89 -10.48
C LEU A 552 -1.42 0.80 -10.46
N ASP A 553 -2.13 1.91 -10.35
CA ASP A 553 -3.60 1.91 -10.29
C ASP A 553 -4.31 1.36 -11.54
N LEU A 554 -3.65 1.42 -12.70
CA LEU A 554 -4.23 1.01 -14.00
C LEU A 554 -3.85 -0.42 -14.39
N LEU A 555 -2.70 -0.90 -13.92
CA LEU A 555 -2.08 -2.11 -14.47
C LEU A 555 -2.90 -3.37 -14.19
N GLY A 556 -3.53 -3.45 -13.02
CA GLY A 556 -4.38 -4.59 -12.65
C GLY A 556 -5.53 -4.79 -13.63
N ALA A 557 -6.22 -3.69 -13.99
CA ALA A 557 -7.30 -3.73 -14.98
C ALA A 557 -6.79 -4.17 -16.36
N ILE A 558 -5.65 -3.65 -16.81
CA ILE A 558 -5.06 -4.01 -18.10
C ILE A 558 -4.68 -5.50 -18.14
N ALA A 559 -3.99 -6.01 -17.12
CA ALA A 559 -3.58 -7.41 -17.04
C ALA A 559 -4.78 -8.36 -16.96
N GLN A 560 -5.84 -7.98 -16.23
CA GLN A 560 -7.07 -8.77 -16.18
C GLN A 560 -7.77 -8.83 -17.55
N GLN A 561 -7.92 -7.69 -18.23
CA GLN A 561 -8.54 -7.65 -19.56
C GLN A 561 -7.70 -8.39 -20.60
N MET A 562 -6.37 -8.28 -20.53
CA MET A 562 -5.46 -9.06 -21.36
C MET A 562 -5.66 -10.57 -21.16
N SER A 563 -5.72 -11.02 -19.91
CA SER A 563 -5.93 -12.44 -19.58
C SER A 563 -7.25 -12.96 -20.18
N ALA A 564 -8.33 -12.18 -20.06
CA ALA A 564 -9.63 -12.52 -20.63
C ALA A 564 -9.62 -12.56 -22.17
N ALA A 565 -8.98 -11.58 -22.81
CA ALA A 565 -8.88 -11.49 -24.26
C ALA A 565 -8.08 -12.65 -24.86
N LEU A 566 -6.90 -12.95 -24.29
CA LEU A 566 -6.06 -14.08 -24.73
C LEU A 566 -6.78 -15.42 -24.58
N ASN A 567 -7.51 -15.61 -23.47
CA ASN A 567 -8.30 -16.82 -23.25
C ASN A 567 -9.42 -16.96 -24.30
N THR A 568 -10.11 -15.86 -24.62
CA THR A 568 -11.18 -15.83 -25.62
C THR A 568 -10.64 -16.16 -27.02
N ALA A 569 -9.52 -15.53 -27.42
CA ALA A 569 -8.86 -15.81 -28.69
C ALA A 569 -8.38 -17.27 -28.79
N LYS A 570 -7.86 -17.83 -27.69
CA LYS A 570 -7.48 -19.26 -27.63
C LYS A 570 -8.68 -20.18 -27.86
N LEU A 571 -9.77 -19.98 -27.11
CA LEU A 571 -11.00 -20.79 -27.23
C LEU A 571 -11.61 -20.69 -28.64
N TYR A 572 -11.60 -19.50 -29.24
CA TYR A 572 -12.11 -19.30 -30.60
C TYR A 572 -11.29 -20.08 -31.64
N ARG A 573 -9.96 -20.08 -31.53
CA ARG A 573 -9.07 -20.88 -32.40
C ARG A 573 -9.31 -22.37 -32.24
N GLU A 574 -9.41 -22.87 -31.02
CA GLU A 574 -9.71 -24.29 -30.74
C GLU A 574 -11.05 -24.72 -31.33
N ALA A 575 -12.09 -23.88 -31.22
CA ALA A 575 -13.40 -24.14 -31.80
C ALA A 575 -13.37 -24.17 -33.35
N THR A 576 -12.64 -23.25 -33.96
CA THR A 576 -12.54 -23.16 -35.42
C THR A 576 -11.74 -24.32 -35.99
N GLU A 577 -10.64 -24.70 -35.33
CA GLU A 577 -9.82 -25.84 -35.72
C GLU A 577 -10.54 -27.17 -35.50
N GLY A 578 -11.24 -27.33 -34.38
CA GLY A 578 -12.08 -28.50 -34.13
C GLY A 578 -13.18 -28.66 -35.17
N ARG A 579 -13.80 -27.55 -35.61
CA ARG A 579 -14.78 -27.55 -36.70
C ARG A 579 -14.14 -27.96 -38.03
N ARG A 580 -12.97 -27.42 -38.37
CA ARG A 580 -12.21 -27.77 -39.58
C ARG A 580 -11.89 -29.26 -39.63
N LEU A 581 -11.35 -29.81 -38.53
CA LEU A 581 -11.03 -31.24 -38.42
C LEU A 581 -12.29 -32.12 -38.53
N ALA A 582 -13.42 -31.70 -37.94
CA ALA A 582 -14.69 -32.40 -38.07
C ALA A 582 -15.22 -32.40 -39.51
N GLU A 583 -15.12 -31.27 -40.22
CA GLU A 583 -15.51 -31.16 -41.64
C GLU A 583 -14.62 -32.04 -42.53
N GLU A 584 -13.30 -32.06 -42.31
CA GLU A 584 -12.35 -32.93 -43.03
C GLU A 584 -12.62 -34.41 -42.77
N ALA A 585 -12.88 -34.79 -41.52
CA ALA A 585 -13.26 -36.16 -41.17
C ALA A 585 -14.59 -36.59 -41.83
N ASN A 586 -15.55 -35.66 -41.94
CA ASN A 586 -16.83 -35.93 -42.60
C ASN A 586 -16.66 -36.08 -44.12
N GLN A 587 -15.84 -35.25 -44.77
CA GLN A 587 -15.49 -35.38 -46.18
C GLN A 587 -14.77 -36.70 -46.48
N LEU A 588 -13.85 -37.13 -45.60
CA LEU A 588 -13.19 -38.44 -45.71
C LEU A 588 -14.20 -39.58 -45.60
N LYS A 589 -15.10 -39.56 -44.61
CA LYS A 589 -16.19 -40.56 -44.50
C LYS A 589 -17.06 -40.60 -45.76
N SER A 590 -17.51 -39.46 -46.27
CA SER A 590 -18.32 -39.42 -47.49
C SER A 590 -17.59 -39.99 -48.72
N ARG A 591 -16.25 -39.84 -48.81
CA ARG A 591 -15.44 -40.47 -49.86
C ARG A 591 -15.27 -41.98 -49.68
N PHE A 592 -15.29 -42.48 -48.45
CA PHE A 592 -15.27 -43.91 -48.16
C PHE A 592 -16.61 -44.60 -48.43
N PHE A 593 -17.75 -43.91 -48.24
CA PHE A 593 -19.09 -44.45 -48.51
C PHE A 593 -19.59 -44.27 -49.95
N SER A 594 -18.78 -43.64 -50.82
CA SER A 594 -19.09 -43.42 -52.25
C SER A 594 -18.25 -44.26 -53.21
N ARG A 595 -17.49 -45.25 -52.70
CA ARG A 595 -16.90 -46.36 -53.45
C ARG A 595 -17.60 -47.65 -53.04
#